data_AF-A0A7S2V3V9-F1
#
_entry.id   AF-A0A7S2V3V9-F1
#
_cell.length_a   1.000
_cell.length_b   1.000
_cell.length_c   1.000
_cell.angle_alpha   90.00
_cell.angle_beta   90.00
_cell.angle_gamma   90.00
#
_symmetry.space_group_name_H-M   'P 1'
#
loop_
_entity.id
_entity.type
_entity.pdbx_description
1 polymer ?
#
loop_
_entity_poly.entity_id
_entity_poly.type
_entity_poly.pdbx_seq_one_letter_code
_entity_poly.pdbx_strand_id
1 'polypeptide(L)'
;SSLYFAGTEDGLIHKCSISYNEQYLETYTGHTGPVYRIRCSPFWNQVFLSCSADWTVKLWVQKETEPLHNFHSVDLSDEVCDVCWCPSNSTLFASVTGDGRIELWDLSQSTLDPIVRLFSEHDPDEIIMGRTQKLDKSRPTSTAHSSVDGSLDGDRSRRNDSRTSLADSEDSEGNARSKPPTRSNAGKSRPDGVDASQSGLRMNGLATGGDAAGPARLTSVSFALNAPILAVGDDCGRVDVYRLHNIE
;
A
#
# COMPACT_ATOMS: atom_id res chain seq x y z
N SER A 1 23.97 -14.19 -11.89
CA SER A 1 22.94 -15.24 -11.85
C SER A 1 22.35 -15.35 -13.24
N SER A 2 22.25 -16.55 -13.82
CA SER A 2 21.61 -16.79 -15.12
C SER A 2 20.10 -17.05 -15.00
N LEU A 3 19.51 -16.81 -13.82
CA LEU A 3 18.10 -17.05 -13.54
C LEU A 3 17.27 -15.79 -13.78
N TYR A 4 16.08 -15.97 -14.33
CA TYR A 4 15.07 -14.91 -14.50
C TYR A 4 13.67 -15.47 -14.28
N PHE A 5 12.71 -14.57 -14.08
CA PHE A 5 11.29 -14.91 -13.97
C PHE A 5 10.52 -14.31 -15.14
N ALA A 6 9.52 -15.03 -15.63
CA ALA A 6 8.61 -14.58 -16.67
C ALA A 6 7.17 -14.78 -16.19
N GLY A 7 6.40 -13.70 -16.15
CA GLY A 7 4.96 -13.76 -15.94
C GLY A 7 4.21 -13.97 -17.25
N THR A 8 3.03 -14.59 -17.20
CA THR A 8 2.18 -14.83 -18.37
C THR A 8 0.85 -14.07 -18.26
N GLU A 9 0.11 -14.02 -19.37
CA GLU A 9 -1.27 -13.48 -19.44
C GLU A 9 -2.26 -14.34 -18.62
N ASP A 10 -1.93 -15.62 -18.45
CA ASP A 10 -2.73 -16.65 -17.81
C ASP A 10 -2.57 -16.68 -16.27
N GLY A 11 -1.74 -15.79 -15.71
CA GLY A 11 -1.46 -15.74 -14.26
C GLY A 11 -0.37 -16.69 -13.76
N LEU A 12 0.39 -17.31 -14.67
CA LEU A 12 1.53 -18.15 -14.31
C LEU A 12 2.80 -17.32 -14.18
N ILE A 13 3.70 -17.76 -13.32
CA ILE A 13 5.07 -17.25 -13.25
C ILE A 13 6.03 -18.42 -13.46
N HIS A 14 6.93 -18.31 -14.43
CA HIS A 14 7.95 -19.31 -14.71
C HIS A 14 9.32 -18.83 -14.23
N LYS A 15 10.04 -19.69 -13.51
CA LYS A 15 11.47 -19.52 -13.26
C LYS A 15 12.25 -20.18 -14.38
N CYS A 16 13.16 -19.43 -14.98
CA CYS A 16 13.90 -19.86 -16.16
C CYS A 16 15.40 -19.69 -15.93
N SER A 17 16.20 -20.38 -16.75
CA SER A 17 17.65 -20.24 -16.80
C SER A 17 18.10 -19.90 -18.21
N ILE A 18 19.01 -18.94 -18.33
CA ILE A 18 19.67 -18.61 -19.60
C ILE A 18 20.53 -19.80 -20.06
N SER A 19 21.11 -20.55 -19.12
CA SER A 19 21.99 -21.69 -19.43
C SER A 19 21.24 -22.97 -19.75
N TYR A 20 19.96 -23.04 -19.42
CA TYR A 20 19.12 -24.23 -19.57
C TYR A 20 17.74 -23.77 -20.03
N ASN A 21 17.59 -23.63 -21.34
CA ASN A 21 16.50 -22.92 -22.01
C ASN A 21 15.44 -23.84 -22.63
N GLU A 22 15.56 -25.16 -22.46
CA GLU A 22 14.63 -26.15 -23.03
C GLU A 22 13.35 -26.31 -22.18
N GLN A 23 13.43 -26.05 -20.88
CA GLN A 23 12.30 -26.14 -19.97
C GLN A 23 12.36 -25.10 -18.86
N TYR A 24 11.19 -24.76 -18.32
CA TYR A 24 11.09 -23.97 -17.10
C TYR A 24 11.67 -24.78 -15.93
N LEU A 25 12.39 -24.10 -15.04
CA LEU A 25 12.90 -24.70 -13.82
C LEU A 25 11.81 -24.91 -12.78
N GLU A 26 10.87 -23.97 -12.70
CA GLU A 26 9.75 -24.00 -11.77
C GLU A 26 8.57 -23.22 -12.35
N THR A 27 7.34 -23.60 -11.98
CA THR A 27 6.13 -22.85 -12.32
C THR A 27 5.35 -22.53 -11.05
N TYR A 28 5.15 -21.23 -10.80
CA TYR A 28 4.36 -20.73 -9.69
C TYR A 28 2.93 -20.44 -10.17
N THR A 29 1.97 -20.93 -9.41
CA THR A 29 0.53 -20.86 -9.70
C THR A 29 -0.17 -20.08 -8.59
N GLY A 30 -0.92 -19.03 -8.94
CA GLY A 30 -1.70 -18.33 -7.92
C GLY A 30 -2.34 -17.02 -8.39
N HIS A 31 -1.80 -16.35 -9.40
CA HIS A 31 -2.53 -15.25 -10.05
C HIS A 31 -3.63 -15.81 -10.95
N THR A 32 -4.73 -15.08 -11.06
CA THR A 32 -5.88 -15.46 -11.91
C THR A 32 -6.04 -14.57 -13.13
N GLY A 33 -5.04 -13.74 -13.43
CA GLY A 33 -4.99 -12.87 -14.59
C GLY A 33 -3.55 -12.45 -14.93
N PRO A 34 -3.36 -11.63 -15.97
CA PRO A 34 -2.04 -11.23 -16.44
C PRO A 34 -1.10 -10.73 -15.34
N VAL A 35 0.14 -11.22 -15.34
CA VAL A 35 1.17 -10.79 -14.38
C VAL A 35 1.95 -9.62 -14.97
N TYR A 36 1.75 -8.42 -14.44
CA TYR A 36 2.33 -7.20 -15.00
C TYR A 36 3.78 -6.96 -14.58
N ARG A 37 4.12 -7.31 -13.34
CA ARG A 37 5.46 -7.08 -12.78
C ARG A 37 5.88 -8.18 -11.85
N ILE A 38 7.18 -8.44 -11.85
CA ILE A 38 7.88 -9.30 -10.90
C ILE A 38 9.10 -8.54 -10.38
N ARG A 39 9.32 -8.55 -9.06
CA ARG A 39 10.45 -7.90 -8.38
C ARG A 39 11.07 -8.84 -7.36
N CYS A 40 12.28 -9.32 -7.61
CA CYS A 40 13.06 -10.03 -6.60
C CYS A 40 13.39 -9.09 -5.43
N SER A 41 13.35 -9.61 -4.21
CA SER A 41 13.77 -8.86 -3.03
C SER A 41 15.26 -8.53 -3.14
N PRO A 42 15.68 -7.28 -2.87
CA PRO A 42 17.09 -6.92 -2.85
C PRO A 42 17.81 -7.46 -1.60
N PHE A 43 17.06 -7.93 -0.60
CA PHE A 43 17.62 -8.46 0.65
C PHE A 43 17.73 -9.97 0.61
N TRP A 44 16.67 -10.66 0.19
CA TRP A 44 16.59 -12.12 0.24
C TRP A 44 16.38 -12.72 -1.16
N ASN A 45 17.42 -13.37 -1.69
CA ASN A 45 17.45 -13.88 -3.07
C ASN A 45 16.42 -14.98 -3.40
N GLN A 46 15.74 -15.53 -2.39
CA GLN A 46 14.69 -16.55 -2.53
C GLN A 46 13.29 -15.95 -2.54
N VAL A 47 13.15 -14.63 -2.33
CA VAL A 47 11.86 -13.96 -2.20
C VAL A 47 11.62 -13.03 -3.38
N PHE A 48 10.39 -12.99 -3.89
CA PHE A 48 9.98 -12.01 -4.90
C PHE A 48 8.53 -11.58 -4.72
N LEU A 49 8.19 -10.40 -5.25
CA LEU A 49 6.83 -9.89 -5.38
C LEU A 49 6.37 -10.02 -6.83
N SER A 50 5.07 -10.14 -7.02
CA SER A 50 4.42 -9.90 -8.31
C SER A 50 3.13 -9.11 -8.14
N CYS A 51 2.71 -8.40 -9.19
CA CYS A 51 1.41 -7.73 -9.26
C CYS A 51 0.70 -8.06 -10.58
N SER A 52 -0.63 -7.93 -10.60
CA SER A 52 -1.46 -8.49 -11.67
C SER A 52 -2.76 -7.73 -11.90
N ALA A 53 -3.33 -7.98 -13.09
CA ALA A 53 -4.70 -7.70 -13.48
C ALA A 53 -5.76 -8.32 -12.56
N ASP A 54 -5.40 -9.29 -11.71
CA ASP A 54 -6.30 -9.88 -10.71
C ASP A 54 -6.45 -9.03 -9.42
N TRP A 55 -5.92 -7.81 -9.44
CA TRP A 55 -6.02 -6.80 -8.37
C TRP A 55 -5.23 -7.16 -7.12
N THR A 56 -4.28 -8.10 -7.23
CA THR A 56 -3.46 -8.52 -6.09
C THR A 56 -1.98 -8.25 -6.30
N VAL A 57 -1.29 -8.07 -5.18
CA VAL A 57 0.15 -8.26 -5.08
C VAL A 57 0.39 -9.58 -4.34
N LYS A 58 1.31 -10.41 -4.81
CA LYS A 58 1.65 -11.68 -4.14
C LYS A 58 3.12 -11.71 -3.74
N LEU A 59 3.39 -12.22 -2.54
CA LEU A 59 4.72 -12.54 -2.04
C LEU A 59 5.00 -14.02 -2.25
N TRP A 60 6.17 -14.33 -2.79
CA TRP A 60 6.55 -15.69 -3.13
C TRP A 60 7.88 -16.05 -2.50
N VAL A 61 7.99 -17.31 -2.09
CA VAL A 61 9.26 -17.95 -1.74
C VAL A 61 9.57 -18.95 -2.85
N GLN A 62 10.74 -18.85 -3.48
CA GLN A 62 11.07 -19.65 -4.67
C GLN A 62 11.01 -21.17 -4.50
N LYS A 63 11.01 -21.67 -3.25
CA LYS A 63 10.90 -23.09 -2.92
C LYS A 63 9.46 -23.60 -2.94
N GLU A 64 8.49 -22.70 -2.94
CA GLU A 64 7.05 -22.98 -2.88
C GLU A 64 6.41 -22.54 -4.18
N THR A 65 5.53 -23.35 -4.76
CA THR A 65 4.84 -23.04 -6.03
C THR A 65 3.59 -22.19 -5.83
N GLU A 66 3.14 -22.05 -4.58
CA GLU A 66 2.01 -21.20 -4.18
C GLU A 66 2.53 -19.92 -3.49
N PRO A 67 1.76 -18.82 -3.51
CA PRO A 67 2.16 -17.58 -2.87
C PRO A 67 2.15 -17.71 -1.34
N LEU A 68 3.18 -17.16 -0.68
CA LEU A 68 3.25 -17.06 0.77
C LEU A 68 2.19 -16.08 1.32
N HIS A 69 2.02 -14.94 0.65
CA HIS A 69 1.02 -13.95 0.99
C HIS A 69 0.33 -13.39 -0.25
N ASN A 70 -0.93 -13.03 -0.06
CA ASN A 70 -1.78 -12.36 -1.04
C ASN A 70 -2.23 -11.01 -0.45
N PHE A 71 -1.69 -9.92 -0.97
CA PHE A 71 -2.10 -8.56 -0.60
C PHE A 71 -3.18 -8.09 -1.56
N HIS A 72 -4.31 -7.74 -0.99
CA HIS A 72 -5.45 -7.23 -1.72
C HIS A 72 -6.04 -6.08 -0.91
N SER A 73 -5.94 -4.88 -1.44
CA SER A 73 -6.48 -3.70 -0.76
C SER A 73 -7.99 -3.66 -0.88
N VAL A 74 -8.64 -3.12 0.15
CA VAL A 74 -10.09 -3.03 0.21
C VAL A 74 -10.59 -2.00 -0.81
N ASP A 75 -11.73 -2.32 -1.45
CA ASP A 75 -12.42 -1.45 -2.40
C ASP A 75 -11.55 -0.97 -3.57
N LEU A 76 -10.58 -1.78 -4.03
CA LEU A 76 -9.89 -1.51 -5.30
C LEU A 76 -10.89 -1.50 -6.45
N SER A 77 -10.71 -0.55 -7.37
CA SER A 77 -11.58 -0.38 -8.53
C SER A 77 -10.87 -0.62 -9.87
N ASP A 78 -9.57 -0.87 -9.85
CA ASP A 78 -8.77 -1.24 -11.01
C ASP A 78 -7.58 -2.12 -10.59
N GLU A 79 -6.85 -2.63 -11.58
CA GLU A 79 -5.70 -3.51 -11.45
C GLU A 79 -4.47 -2.91 -10.77
N VAL A 80 -3.57 -3.76 -10.27
CA VAL A 80 -2.28 -3.34 -9.73
C VAL A 80 -1.22 -3.34 -10.83
N CYS A 81 -0.83 -2.16 -11.28
CA CYS A 81 0.00 -1.96 -12.47
C CYS A 81 1.51 -2.13 -12.22
N ASP A 82 2.01 -1.73 -11.04
CA ASP A 82 3.42 -1.90 -10.68
C ASP A 82 3.62 -2.07 -9.18
N VAL A 83 4.75 -2.68 -8.84
CA VAL A 83 5.20 -2.93 -7.47
C VAL A 83 6.70 -2.70 -7.36
N CYS A 84 7.16 -2.16 -6.22
CA CYS A 84 8.58 -1.91 -5.98
C CYS A 84 8.95 -2.16 -4.51
N TRP A 85 10.02 -2.91 -4.28
CA TRP A 85 10.61 -3.04 -2.94
C TRP A 85 11.27 -1.73 -2.51
N CYS A 86 11.17 -1.41 -1.23
CA CYS A 86 12.02 -0.39 -0.65
C CYS A 86 13.48 -0.90 -0.65
N PRO A 87 14.46 -0.11 -1.13
CA PRO A 87 15.86 -0.54 -1.20
C PRO A 87 16.56 -0.53 0.17
N SER A 88 16.01 0.19 1.16
CA SER A 88 16.59 0.33 2.50
C SER A 88 15.86 -0.46 3.59
N ASN A 89 14.64 -0.93 3.34
CA ASN A 89 13.83 -1.66 4.31
C ASN A 89 13.27 -2.96 3.68
N SER A 90 13.57 -4.11 4.29
CA SER A 90 13.22 -5.44 3.76
C SER A 90 11.76 -5.83 3.88
N THR A 91 10.98 -5.13 4.71
CA THR A 91 9.54 -5.39 4.89
C THR A 91 8.67 -4.39 4.17
N LEU A 92 9.24 -3.30 3.64
CA LEU A 92 8.49 -2.24 2.98
C LEU A 92 8.48 -2.42 1.46
N PHE A 93 7.31 -2.27 0.85
CA PHE A 93 7.16 -2.13 -0.60
C PHE A 93 6.04 -1.15 -0.94
N ALA A 94 6.01 -0.70 -2.19
CA ALA A 94 4.97 0.16 -2.74
C ALA A 94 4.28 -0.54 -3.91
N SER A 95 2.99 -0.27 -4.08
CA SER A 95 2.21 -0.66 -5.26
C SER A 95 1.42 0.53 -5.79
N VAL A 96 1.14 0.50 -7.10
CA VAL A 96 0.28 1.49 -7.76
C VAL A 96 -0.77 0.81 -8.61
N THR A 97 -1.92 1.44 -8.73
CA THR A 97 -3.11 0.87 -9.36
C THR A 97 -3.64 1.77 -10.48
N GLY A 98 -4.38 1.16 -11.41
CA GLY A 98 -5.00 1.89 -12.50
C GLY A 98 -6.06 2.90 -12.06
N ASP A 99 -6.61 2.77 -10.84
CA ASP A 99 -7.57 3.72 -10.26
C ASP A 99 -6.93 4.94 -9.58
N GLY A 100 -5.62 5.12 -9.76
CA GLY A 100 -4.91 6.29 -9.25
C GLY A 100 -4.34 6.13 -7.85
N ARG A 101 -4.46 4.96 -7.20
CA ARG A 101 -3.94 4.74 -5.83
C ARG A 101 -2.46 4.42 -5.80
N ILE A 102 -1.82 4.94 -4.76
CA ILE A 102 -0.47 4.60 -4.33
C ILE A 102 -0.58 3.99 -2.95
N GLU A 103 -0.07 2.78 -2.77
CA GLU A 103 -0.14 2.07 -1.50
C GLU A 103 1.25 1.70 -1.00
N LEU A 104 1.50 1.95 0.29
CA LEU A 104 2.70 1.48 0.99
C LEU A 104 2.32 0.35 1.93
N TRP A 105 3.08 -0.73 1.86
CA TRP A 105 2.86 -1.94 2.62
C TRP A 105 4.10 -2.23 3.46
N ASP A 106 3.90 -2.47 4.76
CA ASP A 106 4.95 -2.88 5.67
C ASP A 106 4.59 -4.21 6.33
N LEU A 107 5.27 -5.27 5.91
CA LEU A 107 5.04 -6.64 6.39
C LEU A 107 5.28 -6.80 7.90
N SER A 108 6.05 -5.89 8.52
CA SER A 108 6.27 -5.91 9.96
C SER A 108 5.09 -5.37 10.76
N GLN A 109 4.24 -4.55 10.13
CA GLN A 109 3.08 -3.91 10.75
C GLN A 109 1.78 -4.62 10.38
N SER A 110 1.57 -4.89 9.10
CA SER A 110 0.35 -5.55 8.61
C SER A 110 0.59 -6.26 7.28
N THR A 111 0.04 -7.47 7.17
CA THR A 111 -0.06 -8.21 5.90
C THR A 111 -1.46 -8.13 5.28
N LEU A 112 -2.41 -7.48 5.96
CA LEU A 112 -3.82 -7.39 5.54
C LEU A 112 -4.15 -6.05 4.89
N ASP A 113 -3.51 -4.98 5.37
CA ASP A 113 -3.79 -3.62 4.93
C ASP A 113 -2.47 -2.85 4.69
N PRO A 114 -2.44 -1.95 3.68
CA PRO A 114 -1.36 -1.01 3.52
C PRO A 114 -1.34 -0.01 4.69
N ILE A 115 -0.14 0.40 5.07
CA ILE A 115 0.08 1.40 6.12
C ILE A 115 -0.20 2.83 5.63
N VAL A 116 -0.15 3.05 4.31
CA VAL A 116 -0.47 4.33 3.67
C VAL A 116 -1.24 4.05 2.38
N ARG A 117 -2.33 4.79 2.16
CA ARG A 117 -3.05 4.88 0.88
C ARG A 117 -3.13 6.35 0.46
N LEU A 118 -2.63 6.66 -0.72
CA LEU A 118 -2.71 7.99 -1.34
C LEU A 118 -3.38 7.86 -2.70
N PHE A 119 -3.90 8.97 -3.21
CA PHE A 119 -4.36 9.08 -4.59
C PHE A 119 -3.47 10.09 -5.31
N SER A 120 -3.12 9.78 -6.56
CA SER A 120 -2.47 10.75 -7.43
C SER A 120 -3.42 11.94 -7.63
N GLU A 121 -2.98 13.14 -7.25
CA GLU A 121 -3.83 14.32 -7.34
C GLU A 121 -4.07 14.70 -8.80
N HIS A 122 -5.33 14.54 -9.27
CA HIS A 122 -6.00 15.28 -10.35
C HIS A 122 -7.53 15.04 -10.33
N ASP A 123 -8.20 15.48 -9.26
CA ASP A 123 -9.63 15.84 -9.33
C ASP A 123 -9.78 17.35 -9.02
N PRO A 124 -10.26 18.19 -9.95
CA PRO A 124 -10.51 19.60 -9.66
C PRO A 124 -11.57 19.86 -8.59
N ASP A 125 -12.36 18.86 -8.15
CA ASP A 125 -13.51 19.11 -7.27
C ASP A 125 -13.59 18.32 -5.93
N GLU A 126 -12.62 17.48 -5.53
CA GLU A 126 -12.72 16.76 -4.24
C GLU A 126 -11.60 17.01 -3.21
N ILE A 127 -11.94 17.84 -2.20
CA ILE A 127 -11.25 17.89 -0.91
C ILE A 127 -11.70 16.67 -0.09
N ILE A 128 -10.80 15.72 0.16
CA ILE A 128 -10.94 14.81 1.30
C ILE A 128 -9.83 15.08 2.31
N MET A 129 -10.21 15.86 3.32
CA MET A 129 -9.41 16.15 4.50
C MET A 129 -9.55 14.97 5.47
N GLY A 130 -8.56 14.08 5.52
CA GLY A 130 -8.36 13.08 6.58
C GLY A 130 -7.09 13.40 7.39
N ARG A 131 -7.23 14.19 8.46
CA ARG A 131 -6.18 14.52 9.47
C ARG A 131 -5.52 13.24 10.05
N THR A 132 -4.26 13.19 10.49
CA THR A 132 -3.41 14.10 11.31
C THR A 132 -1.94 13.65 11.10
N GLN A 133 -0.91 14.48 11.01
CA GLN A 133 -0.44 15.41 12.05
C GLN A 133 0.26 16.64 11.45
N LYS A 134 0.18 17.71 12.23
CA LYS A 134 0.63 19.09 12.02
C LYS A 134 2.01 19.20 11.34
N LEU A 135 2.02 19.65 10.07
CA LEU A 135 3.24 20.02 9.35
C LEU A 135 3.57 21.48 9.65
N ASP A 136 4.58 21.71 10.49
CA ASP A 136 5.19 23.04 10.65
C ASP A 136 5.95 23.40 9.36
N LYS A 137 5.56 24.51 8.73
CA LYS A 137 6.25 25.06 7.56
C LYS A 137 7.34 26.01 8.07
N SER A 138 8.51 25.51 8.40
CA SER A 138 9.68 26.38 8.59
C SER A 138 10.47 26.53 7.28
N ARG A 139 10.43 27.76 6.76
CA ARG A 139 11.29 28.27 5.68
C ARG A 139 12.69 28.55 6.25
N PRO A 140 13.80 28.31 5.53
CA PRO A 140 15.11 28.74 6.00
C PRO A 140 15.27 30.22 5.72
N THR A 141 15.49 31.03 6.75
CA THR A 141 16.07 32.37 6.61
C THR A 141 17.25 32.49 7.54
N SER A 142 18.45 32.55 6.94
CA SER A 142 19.65 33.01 7.62
C SER A 142 19.50 34.49 7.96
N THR A 143 19.84 34.90 9.18
CA THR A 143 20.79 36.00 9.43
C THR A 143 21.22 35.99 10.89
N ALA A 144 22.52 36.20 11.11
CA ALA A 144 23.14 36.38 12.41
C ALA A 144 22.65 37.65 13.09
N HIS A 145 22.58 37.66 14.42
CA HIS A 145 23.04 38.79 15.25
C HIS A 145 23.39 38.29 16.67
N SER A 146 24.57 38.70 17.11
CA SER A 146 25.15 38.61 18.44
C SER A 146 24.24 39.15 19.55
N SER A 147 24.33 38.60 20.77
CA SER A 147 24.47 39.35 22.03
C SER A 147 24.68 38.41 23.21
N VAL A 148 25.54 38.87 24.12
CA VAL A 148 26.04 38.30 25.38
C VAL A 148 25.11 38.61 26.54
N ASP A 149 24.93 37.65 27.46
CA ASP A 149 24.83 37.72 28.95
C ASP A 149 24.22 36.38 29.41
N GLY A 150 24.56 35.71 30.51
CA GLY A 150 25.27 36.03 31.73
C GLY A 150 24.55 35.31 32.90
N SER A 151 25.31 34.67 33.81
CA SER A 151 24.90 34.11 35.13
C SER A 151 24.14 32.77 35.15
N LEU A 152 24.69 31.64 35.63
CA LEU A 152 25.04 31.20 37.01
C LEU A 152 23.83 31.03 37.95
N ASP A 153 23.56 29.77 38.32
CA ASP A 153 23.37 29.20 39.68
C ASP A 153 22.81 27.76 39.51
N GLY A 154 23.42 26.68 40.05
CA GLY A 154 23.35 26.26 41.46
C GLY A 154 21.95 25.66 41.75
N ASP A 155 21.70 24.50 42.35
CA ASP A 155 22.44 23.53 43.15
C ASP A 155 21.44 22.39 43.52
N ARG A 156 21.97 21.21 43.92
CA ARG A 156 21.41 20.17 44.81
C ARG A 156 20.08 19.41 44.53
N SER A 157 20.26 18.12 44.23
CA SER A 157 20.07 16.96 45.14
C SER A 157 18.86 16.91 46.11
N ARG A 158 18.09 15.82 46.00
CA ARG A 158 17.57 14.91 47.09
C ARG A 158 16.61 13.88 46.45
N ARG A 159 16.93 12.59 46.32
CA ARG A 159 16.84 11.45 47.29
C ARG A 159 15.48 11.17 47.92
N ASN A 160 15.23 9.86 48.01
CA ASN A 160 14.26 9.08 48.82
C ASN A 160 12.83 8.95 48.28
N ASP A 161 12.12 7.84 48.48
CA ASP A 161 12.48 6.45 48.83
C ASP A 161 11.22 5.58 48.60
N SER A 162 11.48 4.31 48.27
CA SER A 162 10.69 3.09 48.47
C SER A 162 9.47 3.06 49.42
N ARG A 163 8.40 2.33 49.03
CA ARG A 163 7.64 1.27 49.80
C ARG A 163 6.31 0.88 49.13
N THR A 164 6.13 -0.35 48.62
CA THR A 164 5.59 -1.62 49.22
C THR A 164 4.05 -1.76 49.31
N SER A 165 3.49 -2.82 48.68
CA SER A 165 2.45 -3.80 49.13
C SER A 165 1.71 -4.33 47.88
N LEU A 166 1.77 -5.60 47.44
CA LEU A 166 1.40 -6.93 48.01
C LEU A 166 -0.04 -7.04 48.56
N ALA A 167 -0.84 -7.88 47.87
CA ALA A 167 -1.91 -8.82 48.29
C ALA A 167 -2.94 -8.90 47.13
N ASP A 168 -3.04 -10.05 46.44
CA ASP A 168 -4.00 -11.16 46.67
C ASP A 168 -5.42 -10.78 46.17
N SER A 169 -6.22 -11.58 45.46
CA SER A 169 -6.31 -13.02 45.27
C SER A 169 -7.25 -13.36 44.09
N GLU A 170 -7.03 -14.56 43.58
CA GLU A 170 -7.86 -15.52 42.82
C GLU A 170 -9.40 -15.41 42.87
N ASP A 171 -10.04 -15.77 41.73
CA ASP A 171 -11.24 -16.65 41.59
C ASP A 171 -11.56 -16.76 40.07
N SER A 172 -11.26 -17.88 39.39
CA SER A 172 -12.00 -19.14 39.25
C SER A 172 -13.12 -19.16 38.17
N GLU A 173 -12.86 -19.98 37.13
CA GLU A 173 -13.74 -20.90 36.38
C GLU A 173 -15.08 -20.45 35.76
N GLY A 174 -15.35 -20.89 34.51
CA GLY A 174 -16.71 -20.82 33.95
C GLY A 174 -16.90 -21.11 32.45
N ASN A 175 -16.68 -22.36 32.06
CA ASN A 175 -17.11 -23.06 30.84
C ASN A 175 -18.47 -22.62 30.20
N ALA A 176 -18.55 -22.51 28.86
CA ALA A 176 -19.47 -23.32 28.02
C ALA A 176 -19.67 -22.82 26.56
N ARG A 177 -19.55 -23.78 25.64
CA ARG A 177 -20.00 -23.84 24.25
C ARG A 177 -21.50 -23.49 24.05
N SER A 178 -21.82 -22.83 22.93
CA SER A 178 -23.00 -23.19 22.12
C SER A 178 -22.87 -22.76 20.65
N LYS A 179 -23.18 -23.70 19.75
CA LYS A 179 -23.20 -23.63 18.28
C LYS A 179 -24.43 -22.85 17.73
N PRO A 180 -24.46 -22.52 16.42
CA PRO A 180 -25.38 -21.54 15.82
C PRO A 180 -26.70 -22.16 15.34
N PRO A 181 -27.73 -21.35 15.01
CA PRO A 181 -28.88 -21.83 14.28
C PRO A 181 -28.74 -21.60 12.77
N THR A 182 -28.95 -22.66 12.00
CA THR A 182 -29.34 -22.64 10.59
C THR A 182 -30.86 -22.52 10.50
N ARG A 183 -31.39 -21.78 9.51
CA ARG A 183 -32.68 -22.09 8.89
C ARG A 183 -32.84 -21.50 7.49
N SER A 184 -33.33 -22.37 6.62
CA SER A 184 -33.92 -22.19 5.29
C SER A 184 -35.05 -21.13 5.30
N ASN A 185 -35.55 -20.58 4.18
CA ASN A 185 -36.09 -21.27 3.02
C ASN A 185 -36.60 -20.27 1.95
N ALA A 186 -36.70 -20.75 0.71
CA ALA A 186 -37.70 -20.43 -0.34
C ALA A 186 -37.79 -19.01 -0.95
N GLY A 187 -37.70 -18.99 -2.28
CA GLY A 187 -37.85 -17.78 -3.11
C GLY A 187 -39.28 -17.38 -3.46
N LYS A 188 -39.39 -16.30 -4.24
CA LYS A 188 -40.47 -15.97 -5.17
C LYS A 188 -40.08 -14.77 -6.05
N SER A 189 -40.64 -14.76 -7.25
CA SER A 189 -40.34 -13.99 -8.46
C SER A 189 -41.07 -12.63 -8.59
N ARG A 190 -40.36 -11.62 -9.16
CA ARG A 190 -40.73 -10.57 -10.19
C ARG A 190 -42.05 -9.73 -10.09
N PRO A 191 -42.24 -8.61 -10.84
CA PRO A 191 -41.31 -7.64 -11.46
C PRO A 191 -41.75 -6.12 -11.35
N ASP A 192 -41.05 -5.25 -12.10
CA ASP A 192 -41.45 -3.96 -12.73
C ASP A 192 -41.14 -2.58 -12.10
N GLY A 193 -40.23 -1.85 -12.77
CA GLY A 193 -40.28 -0.44 -13.23
C GLY A 193 -40.53 0.72 -12.24
N VAL A 194 -39.68 1.76 -12.26
CA VAL A 194 -39.89 3.02 -13.01
C VAL A 194 -38.74 4.02 -12.82
N ASP A 195 -38.64 4.90 -13.80
CA ASP A 195 -37.59 5.81 -14.21
C ASP A 195 -37.42 7.08 -13.34
N ALA A 196 -36.26 7.71 -13.52
CA ALA A 196 -35.77 8.89 -12.85
C ALA A 196 -36.45 10.19 -13.32
N SER A 197 -36.60 11.16 -12.42
CA SER A 197 -36.69 12.57 -12.79
C SER A 197 -36.27 13.50 -11.65
N GLN A 198 -35.15 14.20 -11.82
CA GLN A 198 -34.99 15.57 -11.34
C GLN A 198 -34.22 16.40 -12.37
N SER A 199 -34.96 17.29 -13.04
CA SER A 199 -34.49 18.57 -13.58
C SER A 199 -34.03 19.47 -12.42
N GLY A 200 -33.05 20.36 -12.50
CA GLY A 200 -32.21 20.86 -13.57
C GLY A 200 -31.70 22.25 -13.15
N LEU A 201 -30.41 22.53 -13.34
CA LEU A 201 -29.82 23.87 -13.39
C LEU A 201 -28.64 23.81 -14.37
N ARG A 202 -28.66 24.67 -15.40
CA ARG A 202 -27.61 24.78 -16.44
C ARG A 202 -26.73 26.00 -16.17
N MET A 203 -25.44 25.88 -16.47
CA MET A 203 -24.62 27.01 -16.95
C MET A 203 -23.83 26.59 -18.19
N ASN A 204 -23.84 27.46 -19.20
CA ASN A 204 -23.22 27.22 -20.49
C ASN A 204 -21.73 27.60 -20.44
N GLY A 205 -20.86 26.63 -20.69
CA GLY A 205 -19.46 26.82 -21.10
C GLY A 205 -19.25 26.13 -22.44
N LEU A 206 -18.45 26.73 -23.31
CA LEU A 206 -18.19 26.25 -24.67
C LEU A 206 -17.48 24.88 -24.61
N ALA A 207 -18.21 23.80 -24.87
CA ALA A 207 -17.65 22.47 -24.97
C ALA A 207 -16.97 22.30 -26.33
N THR A 208 -15.64 22.27 -26.34
CA THR A 208 -14.91 21.40 -27.25
C THR A 208 -14.84 20.04 -26.57
N GLY A 209 -15.43 19.01 -27.18
CA GLY A 209 -15.55 17.68 -26.59
C GLY A 209 -14.20 17.12 -26.12
N GLY A 210 -14.19 16.64 -24.89
CA GLY A 210 -13.12 15.87 -24.27
C GLY A 210 -13.72 15.22 -23.03
N ASP A 211 -13.69 13.90 -22.98
CA ASP A 211 -14.30 13.06 -21.96
C ASP A 211 -13.92 13.50 -20.53
N ALA A 212 -14.85 13.31 -19.59
CA ALA A 212 -14.57 13.37 -18.15
C ALA A 212 -13.59 12.25 -17.80
N ALA A 213 -12.29 12.53 -17.94
CA ALA A 213 -11.25 11.60 -17.56
C ALA A 213 -11.28 11.48 -16.04
N GLY A 214 -11.49 10.25 -15.55
CA GLY A 214 -11.29 9.91 -14.14
C GLY A 214 -9.85 10.14 -13.69
N PRO A 215 -9.48 9.76 -12.45
CA PRO A 215 -8.10 9.88 -11.98
C PRO A 215 -7.13 9.22 -12.97
N ALA A 216 -5.98 9.86 -13.19
CA ALA A 216 -4.97 9.36 -14.12
C ALA A 216 -4.51 7.96 -13.70
N ARG A 217 -4.40 7.03 -14.66
CA ARG A 217 -4.03 5.64 -14.38
C ARG A 217 -2.55 5.57 -14.05
N LEU A 218 -2.20 5.10 -12.86
CA LEU A 218 -0.80 4.96 -12.48
C LEU A 218 -0.21 3.69 -13.09
N THR A 219 0.99 3.82 -13.65
CA THR A 219 1.62 2.77 -14.45
C THR A 219 2.96 2.31 -13.90
N SER A 220 3.59 3.11 -13.05
CA SER A 220 4.93 2.81 -12.53
C SER A 220 5.19 3.39 -11.14
N VAL A 221 6.00 2.68 -10.36
CA VAL A 221 6.42 3.12 -9.02
C VAL A 221 7.88 2.75 -8.77
N SER A 222 8.63 3.66 -8.14
CA SER A 222 10.05 3.43 -7.84
C SER A 222 10.51 4.19 -6.60
N PHE A 223 11.22 3.50 -5.71
CA PHE A 223 11.97 4.12 -4.64
C PHE A 223 13.32 4.63 -5.12
N ALA A 224 13.74 5.79 -4.63
CA ALA A 224 15.11 6.24 -4.78
C ALA A 224 16.05 5.38 -3.91
N LEU A 225 17.21 4.98 -4.47
CA LEU A 225 18.14 4.07 -3.78
C LEU A 225 18.74 4.65 -2.49
N ASN A 226 18.94 5.97 -2.44
CA ASN A 226 19.67 6.65 -1.35
C ASN A 226 18.91 7.86 -0.79
N ALA A 227 17.60 7.91 -0.99
CA ALA A 227 16.78 9.00 -0.47
C ALA A 227 15.39 8.44 -0.10
N PRO A 228 14.73 9.00 0.92
CA PRO A 228 13.37 8.62 1.29
C PRO A 228 12.40 9.27 0.30
N ILE A 229 12.47 8.86 -0.96
CA ILE A 229 11.73 9.41 -2.08
C ILE A 229 11.06 8.27 -2.84
N LEU A 230 9.78 8.45 -3.15
CA LEU A 230 9.00 7.58 -4.02
C LEU A 230 8.59 8.38 -5.26
N ALA A 231 8.91 7.87 -6.44
CA ALA A 231 8.45 8.41 -7.71
C ALA A 231 7.34 7.51 -8.27
N VAL A 232 6.30 8.13 -8.80
CA VAL A 232 5.13 7.46 -9.39
C VAL A 232 4.84 8.09 -10.74
N GLY A 233 4.66 7.27 -11.77
CA GLY A 233 4.34 7.71 -13.12
C GLY A 233 2.96 7.26 -13.56
N ASP A 234 2.29 8.06 -14.38
CA ASP A 234 0.99 7.75 -15.00
C ASP A 234 1.10 7.39 -16.49
N ASP A 235 -0.02 7.05 -17.12
CA ASP A 235 -0.13 6.73 -18.55
C ASP A 235 -0.06 7.96 -19.47
N CYS A 236 -0.19 9.16 -18.91
CA CYS A 236 -0.05 10.44 -19.59
C CYS A 236 1.41 10.95 -19.62
N GLY A 237 2.33 10.23 -18.97
CA GLY A 237 3.75 10.57 -18.89
C GLY A 237 4.10 11.57 -17.79
N ARG A 238 3.18 11.88 -16.87
CA ARG A 238 3.45 12.67 -15.67
C ARG A 238 4.20 11.82 -14.65
N VAL A 239 5.04 12.47 -13.85
CA VAL A 239 5.73 11.85 -12.72
C VAL A 239 5.52 12.71 -11.48
N ASP A 240 4.92 12.13 -10.45
CA ASP A 240 4.81 12.72 -9.11
C ASP A 240 5.88 12.13 -8.19
N VAL A 241 6.42 12.98 -7.31
CA VAL A 241 7.54 12.64 -6.43
C VAL A 241 7.15 12.95 -4.99
N TYR A 242 7.16 11.91 -4.15
CA TYR A 242 6.76 11.96 -2.76
C TYR A 242 7.99 11.83 -1.87
N ARG A 243 8.08 12.68 -0.85
CA ARG A 243 9.06 12.52 0.23
C ARG A 243 8.44 11.68 1.34
N LEU A 244 9.11 10.61 1.69
CA LEU A 244 8.72 9.70 2.74
C LEU A 244 9.30 10.19 4.08
N HIS A 245 8.47 10.25 5.10
CA HIS A 245 8.86 10.62 6.45
C HIS A 245 8.51 9.46 7.39
N ASN A 246 9.40 9.15 8.34
CA ASN A 246 9.19 8.13 9.39
C ASN A 246 8.98 6.69 8.89
N ILE A 247 9.78 6.22 7.91
CA ILE A 247 9.68 4.85 7.39
C ILE A 247 10.99 4.05 7.60
N GLU A 248 11.65 4.26 8.74
CA GLU A 248 12.86 3.53 9.15
C GLU A 248 12.54 2.22 9.86
#